data_AF-A0A958C846-F1
#
_entry.id   AF-A0A958C846-F1
#
_cell.length_a   1.000
_cell.length_b   1.000
_cell.length_c   1.000
_cell.angle_alpha   90.00
_cell.angle_beta   90.00
_cell.angle_gamma   90.00
#
_symmetry.space_group_name_H-M   'P 1'
#
loop_
_entity.id
_entity.type
_entity.pdbx_description
1 polymer ?
#
loop_
_entity_poly.entity_id
_entity_poly.type
_entity_poly.pdbx_seq_one_letter_code
_entity_poly.pdbx_strand_id
1 'polypeptide(L)'
;MPQPNQPKVTVRPWQAEDIPAVVACQKVAYSDYPQGAHYDQRAYELQFVAFPEGQVLAELEGKVIGYSTSIIVQLDDDNHIYTYNEITGDGAFSTHDPSGDTLYGADIAVHPAYRGRGVSKRLYKARRRLMRRYNLRRMVAYGRLPGYNAVAGRMTAQEYVDAVVRGEMSDSALNAHLAAGYTVRGVVLDLMWDDSSLNYSTFLEMRNEFFKPEKRRIAASPVTRPVRRVRVCAAQYLMRPMKTWKEFKRSVEFFVTTADAYHCHFLLLPELFTAQLLSTMPQEWDARRAALELAAMADRLIDMFRGLAQQHSLYIIG
;
A
#
# COMPACT_ATOMS: atom_id res chain seq x y z
N MET A 1 -40.16 -11.53 -34.82
CA MET A 1 -39.34 -10.30 -34.67
C MET A 1 -38.11 -10.65 -33.86
N PRO A 2 -36.88 -10.43 -34.34
CA PRO A 2 -35.70 -10.57 -33.50
C PRO A 2 -35.82 -9.59 -32.33
N GLN A 3 -35.64 -10.06 -31.09
CA GLN A 3 -35.63 -9.18 -29.94
C GLN A 3 -34.53 -8.12 -30.14
N PRO A 4 -34.80 -6.83 -29.88
CA PRO A 4 -33.77 -5.81 -29.95
C PRO A 4 -32.62 -6.21 -29.04
N ASN A 5 -31.40 -6.14 -29.57
CA ASN A 5 -30.17 -6.57 -28.91
C ASN A 5 -30.06 -5.87 -27.55
N GLN A 6 -30.35 -6.58 -26.45
CA GLN A 6 -30.33 -5.97 -25.12
C GLN A 6 -28.92 -5.45 -24.85
N PRO A 7 -28.78 -4.20 -24.37
CA PRO A 7 -27.48 -3.62 -24.12
C PRO A 7 -26.73 -4.47 -23.11
N LYS A 8 -25.57 -4.99 -23.55
CA LYS A 8 -24.79 -6.00 -22.82
C LYS A 8 -23.70 -5.31 -22.03
N VAL A 9 -23.66 -5.58 -20.71
CA VAL A 9 -22.55 -5.15 -19.86
C VAL A 9 -21.24 -5.76 -20.37
N THR A 10 -20.25 -4.93 -20.69
CA THR A 10 -18.92 -5.37 -21.09
C THR A 10 -17.96 -5.17 -19.92
N VAL A 11 -16.99 -6.07 -19.75
CA VAL A 11 -15.93 -5.94 -18.73
C VAL A 11 -14.59 -6.03 -19.43
N ARG A 12 -13.75 -5.02 -19.25
CA ARG A 12 -12.46 -4.86 -19.93
C ARG A 12 -11.44 -4.12 -19.06
N PRO A 13 -10.14 -4.23 -19.36
CA PRO A 13 -9.12 -3.37 -18.75
C PRO A 13 -9.41 -1.88 -19.01
N TRP A 14 -8.91 -1.02 -18.12
CA TRP A 14 -8.97 0.43 -18.30
C TRP A 14 -8.09 0.87 -19.47
N GLN A 15 -8.46 2.00 -20.06
CA GLN A 15 -7.59 2.89 -20.81
C GLN A 15 -7.39 4.17 -19.99
N ALA A 16 -6.36 4.97 -20.32
CA ALA A 16 -6.07 6.20 -19.58
C ALA A 16 -7.25 7.18 -19.62
N GLU A 17 -7.99 7.21 -20.73
CA GLU A 17 -9.15 8.08 -20.95
C GLU A 17 -10.36 7.68 -20.10
N ASP A 18 -10.39 6.46 -19.55
CA ASP A 18 -11.49 5.99 -18.70
C ASP A 18 -11.38 6.53 -17.26
N ILE A 19 -10.20 7.00 -16.83
CA ILE A 19 -9.93 7.37 -15.43
C ILE A 19 -10.93 8.41 -14.90
N PRO A 20 -11.27 9.50 -15.62
CA PRO A 20 -12.28 10.45 -15.15
C PRO A 20 -13.66 9.81 -14.90
N ALA A 21 -14.05 8.86 -15.74
CA ALA A 21 -15.32 8.14 -15.59
C ALA A 21 -15.29 7.15 -14.41
N VAL A 22 -14.13 6.56 -14.11
CA VAL A 22 -13.94 5.72 -12.92
C VAL A 22 -14.01 6.56 -11.65
N VAL A 23 -13.35 7.73 -11.60
CA VAL A 23 -13.45 8.67 -10.47
C VAL A 23 -14.91 9.04 -10.22
N ALA A 24 -15.65 9.39 -11.27
CA ALA A 24 -17.07 9.71 -11.16
C ALA A 24 -17.88 8.51 -10.63
N CYS A 25 -17.60 7.30 -11.12
CA CYS A 25 -18.27 6.09 -10.63
C CYS A 25 -17.98 5.81 -9.15
N GLN A 26 -16.75 5.99 -8.69
CA GLN A 26 -16.38 5.82 -7.28
C GLN A 26 -17.17 6.79 -6.41
N LYS A 27 -17.16 8.09 -6.74
CA LYS A 27 -17.82 9.13 -5.93
C LYS A 27 -19.30 8.82 -5.71
N VAL A 28 -19.99 8.31 -6.74
CA VAL A 28 -21.40 7.92 -6.62
C VAL A 28 -21.57 6.61 -5.87
N ALA A 29 -20.65 5.66 -6.02
CA ALA A 29 -20.75 4.36 -5.35
C ALA A 29 -20.49 4.43 -3.84
N TYR A 30 -19.64 5.37 -3.41
CA TYR A 30 -19.26 5.62 -2.01
C TYR A 30 -19.67 7.01 -1.55
N SER A 31 -20.90 7.44 -1.85
CA SER A 31 -21.40 8.77 -1.48
C SER A 31 -21.43 9.04 0.03
N ASP A 32 -21.26 8.00 0.83
CA ASP A 32 -21.14 7.99 2.28
C ASP A 32 -19.72 8.28 2.81
N TYR A 33 -18.72 8.29 1.94
CA TYR A 33 -17.34 8.63 2.34
C TYR A 33 -17.19 10.10 2.72
N PRO A 34 -16.34 10.42 3.72
CA PRO A 34 -16.02 11.79 4.07
C PRO A 34 -15.30 12.51 2.92
N GLN A 35 -15.42 13.84 2.91
CA GLN A 35 -14.76 14.68 1.91
C GLN A 35 -13.24 14.46 1.97
N GLY A 36 -12.64 14.06 0.85
CA GLY A 36 -11.20 13.78 0.75
C GLY A 36 -10.81 12.30 0.86
N ALA A 37 -11.73 11.40 1.26
CA ALA A 37 -11.47 9.96 1.26
C ALA A 37 -11.66 9.28 -0.11
N HIS A 38 -12.18 10.03 -1.09
CA HIS A 38 -12.27 9.58 -2.47
C HIS A 38 -10.92 9.64 -3.19
N TYR A 39 -10.70 8.69 -4.08
CA TYR A 39 -9.59 8.76 -5.00
C TYR A 39 -9.84 9.85 -6.04
N ASP A 40 -8.85 10.72 -6.19
CA ASP A 40 -8.82 11.68 -7.27
C ASP A 40 -8.24 11.04 -8.55
N GLN A 41 -8.18 11.85 -9.61
CA GLN A 41 -7.65 11.40 -10.89
C GLN A 41 -6.18 10.98 -10.78
N ARG A 42 -5.36 11.73 -10.03
CA ARG A 42 -3.93 11.45 -9.85
C ARG A 42 -3.71 10.10 -9.17
N ALA A 43 -4.47 9.79 -8.14
CA ALA A 43 -4.37 8.51 -7.45
C ALA A 43 -4.65 7.34 -8.40
N TYR A 44 -5.71 7.41 -9.20
CA TYR A 44 -6.00 6.36 -10.18
C TYR A 44 -5.02 6.31 -11.35
N GLU A 45 -4.43 7.44 -11.77
CA GLU A 45 -3.32 7.46 -12.72
C GLU A 45 -2.10 6.69 -12.17
N LEU A 46 -1.74 6.89 -10.90
CA LEU A 46 -0.66 6.16 -10.25
C LEU A 46 -0.95 4.65 -10.18
N GLN A 47 -2.17 4.28 -9.78
CA GLN A 47 -2.61 2.87 -9.76
C GLN A 47 -2.56 2.23 -11.15
N PHE A 48 -3.01 2.96 -12.17
CA PHE A 48 -3.00 2.51 -13.56
C PHE A 48 -1.58 2.34 -14.08
N VAL A 49 -0.68 3.29 -13.84
CA VAL A 49 0.73 3.18 -14.21
C VAL A 49 1.43 2.01 -13.51
N ALA A 50 1.11 1.79 -12.23
CA ALA A 50 1.73 0.72 -11.44
C ALA A 50 1.34 -0.68 -11.95
N PHE A 51 0.06 -0.91 -12.25
CA PHE A 51 -0.40 -2.21 -12.74
C PHE A 51 -1.62 -2.08 -13.67
N PRO A 52 -1.43 -1.76 -14.96
CA PRO A 52 -2.53 -1.51 -15.88
C PRO A 52 -3.52 -2.67 -16.00
N GLU A 53 -3.03 -3.91 -16.09
CA GLU A 53 -3.88 -5.11 -16.21
C GLU A 53 -4.67 -5.43 -14.94
N GLY A 54 -4.25 -4.88 -13.79
CA GLY A 54 -4.96 -4.99 -12.51
C GLY A 54 -6.23 -4.15 -12.43
N GLN A 55 -6.37 -3.17 -13.33
CA GLN A 55 -7.46 -2.20 -13.31
C GLN A 55 -8.50 -2.56 -14.37
N VAL A 56 -9.70 -2.87 -13.92
CA VAL A 56 -10.79 -3.39 -14.77
C VAL A 56 -12.05 -2.58 -14.55
N LEU A 57 -12.77 -2.27 -15.62
CA LEU A 57 -14.05 -1.58 -15.56
C LEU A 57 -15.17 -2.43 -16.15
N ALA A 58 -16.40 -2.10 -15.77
CA ALA A 58 -17.62 -2.58 -16.37
C ALA A 58 -18.33 -1.40 -17.04
N GLU A 59 -18.67 -1.55 -18.31
CA GLU A 59 -19.35 -0.54 -19.11
C GLU A 59 -20.68 -1.04 -19.65
N LEU A 60 -21.63 -0.13 -19.81
CA LEU A 60 -22.91 -0.35 -20.47
C LEU A 60 -23.19 0.87 -21.35
N GLU A 61 -23.32 0.67 -22.66
CA GLU A 61 -23.57 1.75 -23.62
C GLU A 61 -22.55 2.91 -23.51
N GLY A 62 -21.27 2.56 -23.37
CA GLY A 62 -20.18 3.53 -23.24
C GLY A 62 -20.06 4.20 -21.87
N LYS A 63 -20.98 3.94 -20.93
CA LYS A 63 -20.93 4.46 -19.57
C LYS A 63 -20.25 3.48 -18.63
N VAL A 64 -19.28 3.94 -17.85
CA VAL A 64 -18.69 3.17 -16.74
C VAL A 64 -19.75 3.02 -15.63
N ILE A 65 -20.11 1.77 -15.33
CA ILE A 65 -21.13 1.41 -14.33
C ILE A 65 -20.56 0.63 -13.15
N GLY A 66 -19.26 0.33 -13.18
CA GLY A 66 -18.53 -0.29 -12.07
C GLY A 66 -17.07 -0.46 -12.43
N TYR A 67 -16.23 -0.69 -11.43
CA TYR A 67 -14.80 -0.89 -11.61
C TYR A 67 -14.23 -1.76 -10.49
N SER A 68 -13.02 -2.24 -10.69
CA SER A 68 -12.22 -2.91 -9.68
C SER A 68 -10.74 -2.63 -9.89
N THR A 69 -10.03 -2.31 -8.81
CA THR A 69 -8.59 -2.09 -8.80
C THR A 69 -7.87 -3.21 -8.07
N SER A 70 -6.72 -3.65 -8.58
CA SER A 70 -5.98 -4.75 -7.98
C SER A 70 -4.49 -4.49 -8.09
N ILE A 71 -3.71 -5.11 -7.20
CA ILE A 71 -2.26 -4.99 -7.15
C ILE A 71 -1.67 -6.36 -6.79
N ILE A 72 -0.57 -6.78 -7.42
CA ILE A 72 0.18 -7.96 -6.98
C ILE A 72 1.16 -7.54 -5.89
N VAL A 73 1.19 -8.28 -4.80
CA VAL A 73 2.06 -8.05 -3.63
C VAL A 73 2.58 -9.37 -3.08
N GLN A 74 3.63 -9.29 -2.27
CA GLN A 74 4.05 -10.39 -1.39
C GLN A 74 3.53 -10.09 0.01
N LEU A 75 2.69 -10.97 0.54
CA LEU A 75 2.26 -10.93 1.94
C LEU A 75 2.89 -12.12 2.66
N ASP A 76 3.29 -11.93 3.91
CA ASP A 76 3.75 -13.01 4.75
C ASP A 76 2.59 -14.00 5.05
N ASP A 77 2.95 -15.27 5.30
CA ASP A 77 1.97 -16.33 5.59
C ASP A 77 1.55 -16.34 7.08
N ASP A 78 2.22 -15.55 7.92
CA ASP A 78 1.95 -15.42 9.36
C ASP A 78 0.69 -14.57 9.65
N ASN A 79 0.28 -14.50 10.93
CA ASN A 79 -0.85 -13.68 11.38
C ASN A 79 -0.60 -12.15 11.33
N HIS A 80 0.39 -11.69 10.55
CA HIS A 80 0.63 -10.26 10.41
C HIS A 80 -0.46 -9.62 9.55
N ILE A 81 -1.18 -8.68 10.13
CA ILE A 81 -2.22 -7.90 9.46
C ILE A 81 -1.56 -6.62 8.96
N TYR A 82 -1.28 -6.57 7.65
CA TYR A 82 -0.83 -5.34 7.01
C TYR A 82 -1.98 -4.35 6.90
N THR A 83 -1.71 -3.09 7.20
CA THR A 83 -2.63 -1.97 6.99
C THR A 83 -2.86 -1.71 5.50
N TYR A 84 -3.92 -0.96 5.19
CA TYR A 84 -4.19 -0.54 3.80
C TYR A 84 -2.99 0.20 3.18
N ASN A 85 -2.36 1.07 3.96
CA ASN A 85 -1.26 1.92 3.49
C ASN A 85 0.02 1.10 3.23
N GLU A 86 0.32 0.11 4.07
CA GLU A 86 1.46 -0.80 3.85
C GLU A 86 1.28 -1.67 2.61
N ILE A 87 0.04 -2.13 2.34
CA ILE A 87 -0.21 -2.98 1.16
C ILE A 87 -0.21 -2.17 -0.13
N THR A 88 -0.77 -0.96 -0.11
CA THR A 88 -1.03 -0.19 -1.33
C THR A 88 -0.04 0.95 -1.56
N GLY A 89 0.82 1.27 -0.59
CA GLY A 89 1.63 2.48 -0.66
C GLY A 89 0.77 3.73 -0.65
N ASP A 90 -0.13 3.82 0.33
CA ASP A 90 -1.09 4.95 0.49
C ASP A 90 -1.96 5.17 -0.76
N GLY A 91 -2.47 4.08 -1.34
CA GLY A 91 -3.32 4.12 -2.53
C GLY A 91 -2.61 4.39 -3.85
N ALA A 92 -1.31 4.68 -3.86
CA ALA A 92 -0.53 4.95 -5.08
C ALA A 92 -0.06 3.69 -5.82
N PHE A 93 -0.23 2.51 -5.22
CA PHE A 93 0.28 1.21 -5.69
C PHE A 93 1.80 1.16 -5.88
N SER A 94 2.55 1.97 -5.11
CA SER A 94 4.02 1.99 -5.16
C SER A 94 4.66 0.67 -4.69
N THR A 95 3.91 -0.13 -3.94
CA THR A 95 4.24 -1.46 -3.43
C THR A 95 3.98 -2.59 -4.43
N HIS A 96 3.49 -2.27 -5.64
CA HIS A 96 3.20 -3.27 -6.65
C HIS A 96 4.45 -4.10 -6.95
N ASP A 97 4.31 -5.41 -6.83
CA ASP A 97 5.38 -6.31 -7.13
C ASP A 97 4.96 -7.51 -8.01
N PRO A 98 5.40 -7.55 -9.27
CA PRO A 98 5.09 -8.63 -10.21
C PRO A 98 5.65 -10.02 -9.83
N SER A 99 6.60 -10.10 -8.90
CA SER A 99 7.12 -11.37 -8.36
C SER A 99 6.38 -11.84 -7.10
N GLY A 100 5.37 -11.09 -6.65
CA GLY A 100 4.50 -11.49 -5.54
C GLY A 100 3.65 -12.70 -5.88
N ASP A 101 3.08 -13.32 -4.84
CA ASP A 101 2.21 -14.49 -4.99
C ASP A 101 0.75 -14.23 -4.61
N THR A 102 0.41 -12.99 -4.26
CA THR A 102 -0.93 -12.61 -3.81
C THR A 102 -1.48 -11.48 -4.66
N LEU A 103 -2.71 -11.65 -5.16
CA LEU A 103 -3.48 -10.56 -5.76
C LEU A 103 -4.24 -9.85 -4.65
N TYR A 104 -3.90 -8.61 -4.34
CA TYR A 104 -4.69 -7.79 -3.43
C TYR A 104 -5.78 -7.04 -4.20
N GLY A 105 -7.04 -7.25 -3.82
CA GLY A 105 -8.19 -6.54 -4.37
C GLY A 105 -8.44 -5.25 -3.62
N ALA A 106 -7.85 -4.14 -4.08
CA ALA A 106 -7.80 -2.89 -3.33
C ALA A 106 -9.13 -2.13 -3.28
N ASP A 107 -9.88 -2.07 -4.38
CA ASP A 107 -11.20 -1.43 -4.42
C ASP A 107 -12.11 -2.09 -5.46
N ILE A 108 -13.41 -2.20 -5.19
CA ILE A 108 -14.40 -2.68 -6.16
C ILE A 108 -15.76 -2.04 -5.89
N ALA A 109 -16.29 -1.34 -6.90
CA ALA A 109 -17.55 -0.65 -6.75
C ALA A 109 -18.45 -0.83 -7.97
N VAL A 110 -19.76 -0.74 -7.72
CA VAL A 110 -20.80 -0.74 -8.75
C VAL A 110 -21.69 0.47 -8.50
N HIS A 111 -21.91 1.25 -9.56
CA HIS A 111 -22.80 2.41 -9.52
C HIS A 111 -24.19 1.97 -9.00
N PRO A 112 -24.78 2.65 -7.99
CA PRO A 112 -26.02 2.22 -7.31
C PRO A 112 -27.17 1.84 -8.25
N ALA A 113 -27.45 2.66 -9.28
CA ALA A 113 -28.49 2.42 -10.29
C ALA A 113 -28.32 1.11 -11.12
N TYR A 114 -27.15 0.48 -11.09
CA TYR A 114 -26.83 -0.74 -11.84
C TYR A 114 -26.53 -1.94 -10.93
N ARG A 115 -26.73 -1.82 -9.61
CA ARG A 115 -26.67 -2.95 -8.67
C ARG A 115 -27.77 -3.96 -8.98
N GLY A 116 -27.60 -5.21 -8.53
CA GLY A 116 -28.52 -6.31 -8.84
C GLY A 116 -28.44 -6.86 -10.27
N ARG A 117 -27.65 -6.24 -11.17
CA ARG A 117 -27.50 -6.68 -12.58
C ARG A 117 -26.30 -7.61 -12.83
N GLY A 118 -25.72 -8.16 -11.76
CA GLY A 118 -24.57 -9.08 -11.85
C GLY A 118 -23.23 -8.42 -12.27
N VAL A 119 -23.11 -7.09 -12.17
CA VAL A 119 -21.88 -6.34 -12.54
C VAL A 119 -20.68 -6.77 -11.68
N SER A 120 -20.84 -6.78 -10.34
CA SER A 120 -19.79 -7.20 -9.40
C SER A 120 -19.31 -8.63 -9.68
N LYS A 121 -20.24 -9.56 -9.96
CA LYS A 121 -19.91 -10.95 -10.34
C LYS A 121 -19.00 -11.02 -11.57
N ARG A 122 -19.20 -10.14 -12.57
CA ARG A 122 -18.35 -10.07 -13.76
C ARG A 122 -16.97 -9.47 -13.45
N LEU A 123 -16.91 -8.44 -12.60
CA LEU A 123 -15.64 -7.86 -12.12
C LEU A 123 -14.81 -8.88 -11.31
N TYR A 124 -15.43 -9.62 -10.39
CA TYR A 124 -14.76 -10.72 -9.66
C TYR A 124 -14.30 -11.84 -10.59
N LYS A 125 -15.04 -12.14 -11.67
CA LYS A 125 -14.58 -13.09 -12.68
C LYS A 125 -13.33 -12.58 -13.40
N ALA A 126 -13.22 -11.28 -13.66
CA ALA A 126 -12.00 -10.68 -14.22
C ALA A 126 -10.81 -10.79 -13.25
N ARG A 127 -10.98 -10.46 -11.96
CA ARG A 127 -9.94 -10.66 -10.93
C ARG A 127 -9.47 -12.11 -10.82
N ARG A 128 -10.40 -13.08 -10.79
CA ARG A 128 -10.03 -14.51 -10.79
C ARG A 128 -9.25 -14.93 -12.04
N ARG A 129 -9.55 -14.34 -13.20
CA ARG A 129 -8.75 -14.55 -14.42
C ARG A 129 -7.35 -14.00 -14.26
N LEU A 130 -7.17 -12.81 -13.67
CA LEU A 130 -5.86 -12.25 -13.37
C LEU A 130 -5.06 -13.15 -12.42
N MET A 131 -5.66 -13.53 -11.28
CA MET A 131 -5.04 -14.45 -10.31
C MET A 131 -4.54 -15.73 -10.97
N ARG A 132 -5.35 -16.35 -11.84
CA ARG A 132 -4.95 -17.55 -12.60
C ARG A 132 -3.90 -17.26 -13.67
N ARG A 133 -4.03 -16.16 -14.42
CA ARG A 133 -3.10 -15.77 -15.50
C ARG A 133 -1.68 -15.61 -14.96
N TYR A 134 -1.54 -14.97 -13.80
CA TYR A 134 -0.27 -14.75 -13.13
C TYR A 134 0.14 -15.90 -12.20
N ASN A 135 -0.65 -16.99 -12.16
CA ASN A 135 -0.41 -18.14 -11.28
C ASN A 135 -0.13 -17.73 -9.82
N LEU A 136 -0.95 -16.81 -9.30
CA LEU A 136 -0.85 -16.35 -7.92
C LEU A 136 -1.47 -17.40 -6.99
N ARG A 137 -0.95 -17.51 -5.78
CA ARG A 137 -1.39 -18.50 -4.77
C ARG A 137 -2.79 -18.19 -4.26
N ARG A 138 -3.09 -16.91 -4.05
CA ARG A 138 -4.33 -16.45 -3.43
C ARG A 138 -4.69 -15.03 -3.88
N MET A 139 -5.93 -14.66 -3.59
CA MET A 139 -6.41 -13.29 -3.63
C MET A 139 -6.82 -12.89 -2.21
N VAL A 140 -6.41 -11.70 -1.79
CA VAL A 140 -6.70 -11.12 -0.48
C VAL A 140 -7.44 -9.80 -0.67
N ALA A 141 -8.38 -9.50 0.21
CA ALA A 141 -9.02 -8.20 0.27
C ALA A 141 -9.42 -7.90 1.72
N TYR A 142 -9.65 -6.62 1.99
CA TYR A 142 -10.40 -6.21 3.16
C TYR A 142 -11.75 -5.64 2.74
N GLY A 143 -12.80 -6.10 3.39
CA GLY A 143 -14.19 -5.77 3.05
C GLY A 143 -14.80 -4.87 4.10
N ARG A 144 -15.47 -3.80 3.65
CA ARG A 144 -16.30 -2.93 4.50
C ARG A 144 -17.52 -3.69 5.04
N LEU A 145 -18.09 -3.18 6.13
CA LEU A 145 -19.28 -3.68 6.81
C LEU A 145 -20.32 -2.56 7.00
N PRO A 146 -20.85 -1.98 5.90
CA PRO A 146 -21.72 -0.80 5.97
C PRO A 146 -23.02 -1.01 6.75
N GLY A 147 -23.46 -2.26 6.96
CA GLY A 147 -24.64 -2.56 7.78
C GLY A 147 -24.36 -2.65 9.29
N TYR A 148 -23.09 -2.72 9.72
CA TYR A 148 -22.74 -3.00 11.12
C TYR A 148 -23.14 -1.87 12.07
N ASN A 149 -23.01 -0.60 11.67
CA ASN A 149 -23.35 0.55 12.51
C ASN A 149 -24.81 0.47 13.05
N ALA A 150 -25.75 -0.05 12.26
CA ALA A 150 -27.15 -0.18 12.68
C ALA A 150 -27.40 -1.18 13.84
N VAL A 151 -26.44 -2.08 14.10
CA VAL A 151 -26.53 -3.10 15.17
C VAL A 151 -25.41 -2.99 16.20
N ALA A 152 -24.51 -2.02 16.03
CA ALA A 152 -23.45 -1.73 16.98
C ALA A 152 -24.05 -1.46 18.37
N GLY A 153 -23.45 -2.06 19.40
CA GLY A 153 -23.94 -2.03 20.78
C GLY A 153 -24.95 -3.12 21.14
N ARG A 154 -25.47 -3.89 20.16
CA ARG A 154 -26.27 -5.12 20.41
C ARG A 154 -25.48 -6.40 20.19
N MET A 155 -24.47 -6.35 19.33
CA MET A 155 -23.54 -7.43 19.05
C MET A 155 -22.20 -6.84 18.62
N THR A 156 -21.14 -7.63 18.78
CA THR A 156 -19.79 -7.31 18.31
C THR A 156 -19.70 -7.43 16.78
N ALA A 157 -18.68 -6.82 16.18
CA ALA A 157 -18.43 -6.90 14.74
C ALA A 157 -18.18 -8.35 14.30
N GLN A 158 -17.51 -9.15 15.13
CA GLN A 158 -17.29 -10.57 14.86
C GLN A 158 -18.61 -11.35 14.85
N GLU A 159 -19.49 -11.15 15.84
CA GLU A 159 -20.80 -11.80 15.89
C GLU A 159 -21.68 -11.40 14.69
N TYR A 160 -21.65 -10.13 14.29
CA TYR A 160 -22.34 -9.65 13.09
C TYR A 160 -21.84 -10.36 11.83
N VAL A 161 -20.52 -10.41 11.63
CA VAL A 161 -19.91 -11.09 10.48
C VAL A 161 -20.25 -12.58 10.48
N ASP A 162 -20.20 -13.25 11.63
CA ASP A 162 -20.55 -14.66 11.74
C ASP A 162 -22.03 -14.91 11.42
N ALA A 163 -22.94 -14.03 11.85
CA ALA A 163 -24.36 -14.10 11.51
C ALA A 163 -24.61 -13.91 10.01
N VAL A 164 -23.88 -12.99 9.36
CA VAL A 164 -23.93 -12.81 7.90
C VAL A 164 -23.39 -14.04 7.16
N VAL A 165 -22.30 -14.62 7.63
CA VAL A 165 -21.71 -15.86 7.06
C VAL A 165 -22.68 -17.04 7.20
N ARG A 166 -23.41 -17.15 8.32
CA ARG A 166 -24.47 -18.16 8.53
C ARG A 166 -25.76 -17.88 7.75
N GLY A 167 -25.91 -16.69 7.16
CA GLY A 167 -27.11 -16.28 6.43
C GLY A 167 -28.28 -15.83 7.32
N GLU A 168 -28.03 -15.58 8.60
CA GLU A 168 -29.02 -15.05 9.56
C GLU A 168 -29.21 -13.54 9.38
N MET A 169 -28.17 -12.87 8.87
CA MET A 169 -28.15 -11.44 8.56
C MET A 169 -27.63 -11.19 7.15
N SER A 170 -27.80 -9.96 6.67
CA SER A 170 -27.36 -9.54 5.34
C SER A 170 -26.57 -8.24 5.43
N ASP A 171 -25.41 -8.22 4.79
CA ASP A 171 -24.56 -7.06 4.59
C ASP A 171 -24.24 -6.91 3.10
N SER A 172 -24.53 -5.74 2.54
CA SER A 172 -24.44 -5.52 1.09
C SER A 172 -23.03 -5.72 0.51
N ALA A 173 -21.98 -5.47 1.30
CA ALA A 173 -20.60 -5.62 0.87
C ALA A 173 -20.10 -7.05 1.14
N LEU A 174 -20.24 -7.54 2.38
CA LEU A 174 -19.75 -8.86 2.75
C LEU A 174 -20.42 -9.99 1.94
N ASN A 175 -21.75 -9.95 1.74
CA ASN A 175 -22.41 -10.96 0.93
C ASN A 175 -21.91 -10.97 -0.53
N ALA A 176 -21.49 -9.84 -1.08
CA ALA A 176 -20.91 -9.79 -2.43
C ALA A 176 -19.54 -10.49 -2.49
N HIS A 177 -18.71 -10.36 -1.44
CA HIS A 177 -17.44 -11.07 -1.32
C HIS A 177 -17.66 -12.58 -1.16
N LEU A 178 -18.56 -12.99 -0.27
CA LEU A 178 -18.90 -14.40 -0.04
C LEU A 178 -19.43 -15.05 -1.32
N ALA A 179 -20.36 -14.40 -2.03
CA ALA A 179 -20.89 -14.89 -3.31
C ALA A 179 -19.83 -14.95 -4.43
N ALA A 180 -18.75 -14.18 -4.32
CA ALA A 180 -17.62 -14.27 -5.24
C ALA A 180 -16.70 -15.46 -4.95
N GLY A 181 -16.81 -16.06 -3.76
CA GLY A 181 -16.03 -17.21 -3.30
C GLY A 181 -14.93 -16.86 -2.29
N TYR A 182 -14.99 -15.69 -1.65
CA TYR A 182 -14.10 -15.38 -0.53
C TYR A 182 -14.52 -16.13 0.74
N THR A 183 -13.54 -16.40 1.58
CA THR A 183 -13.72 -16.85 2.96
C THR A 183 -13.29 -15.73 3.92
N VAL A 184 -14.02 -15.56 5.02
CA VAL A 184 -13.62 -14.66 6.10
C VAL A 184 -12.55 -15.34 6.93
N ARG A 185 -11.42 -14.67 7.12
CA ARG A 185 -10.29 -15.14 7.95
C ARG A 185 -10.25 -14.45 9.32
N GLY A 186 -10.90 -13.29 9.43
CA GLY A 186 -11.06 -12.56 10.69
C GLY A 186 -11.72 -11.21 10.48
N VAL A 187 -11.89 -10.49 11.58
CA VAL A 187 -12.34 -9.10 11.62
C VAL A 187 -11.22 -8.25 12.19
N VAL A 188 -10.94 -7.12 11.53
CA VAL A 188 -9.85 -6.20 11.85
C VAL A 188 -10.45 -4.83 12.15
N LEU A 189 -9.91 -4.15 13.16
CA LEU A 189 -10.25 -2.78 13.51
C LEU A 189 -9.14 -1.83 13.00
N ASP A 190 -9.51 -0.62 12.60
CA ASP A 190 -8.61 0.48 12.21
C ASP A 190 -7.67 0.14 11.04
N LEU A 191 -8.15 -0.68 10.11
CA LEU A 191 -7.47 -0.89 8.84
C LEU A 191 -7.57 0.34 7.93
N MET A 192 -8.73 0.99 7.93
CA MET A 192 -9.05 2.20 7.20
C MET A 192 -10.14 2.98 7.92
N TRP A 193 -10.20 4.28 7.67
CA TRP A 193 -11.31 5.10 8.16
C TRP A 193 -12.57 4.81 7.33
N ASP A 194 -13.60 4.27 7.99
CA ASP A 194 -14.93 4.07 7.42
C ASP A 194 -16.01 4.17 8.51
N ASP A 195 -16.66 5.34 8.60
CA ASP A 195 -17.68 5.64 9.61
C ASP A 195 -18.87 4.67 9.54
N SER A 196 -19.23 4.21 8.33
CA SER A 196 -20.35 3.27 8.15
C SER A 196 -20.07 1.89 8.74
N SER A 197 -18.79 1.52 8.81
CA SER A 197 -18.33 0.23 9.36
C SER A 197 -17.76 0.38 10.77
N LEU A 198 -17.76 1.59 11.35
CA LEU A 198 -17.06 1.90 12.61
C LEU A 198 -15.59 1.43 12.59
N ASN A 199 -14.91 1.63 11.45
CA ASN A 199 -13.54 1.18 11.16
C ASN A 199 -13.30 -0.34 11.22
N TYR A 200 -14.34 -1.16 11.36
CA TYR A 200 -14.21 -2.61 11.23
C TYR A 200 -14.16 -3.04 9.76
N SER A 201 -13.33 -4.02 9.47
CA SER A 201 -13.19 -4.62 8.15
C SER A 201 -13.03 -6.12 8.26
N THR A 202 -13.61 -6.88 7.33
CA THR A 202 -13.32 -8.31 7.21
C THR A 202 -12.00 -8.54 6.52
N PHE A 203 -11.15 -9.41 7.04
CA PHE A 203 -10.02 -9.97 6.31
C PHE A 203 -10.50 -11.15 5.45
N LEU A 204 -10.41 -11.02 4.13
CA LEU A 204 -10.96 -11.97 3.18
C LEU A 204 -9.85 -12.65 2.39
N GLU A 205 -9.92 -13.99 2.27
CA GLU A 205 -9.02 -14.77 1.44
C GLU A 205 -9.81 -15.65 0.46
N MET A 206 -9.32 -15.70 -0.79
CA MET A 206 -9.73 -16.67 -1.81
C MET A 206 -8.50 -17.40 -2.31
N ARG A 207 -8.44 -18.72 -2.09
CA ARG A 207 -7.35 -19.55 -2.60
C ARG A 207 -7.47 -19.78 -4.10
N ASN A 208 -6.32 -19.82 -4.79
CA ASN A 208 -6.28 -20.26 -6.18
C ASN A 208 -6.09 -21.79 -6.23
N GLU A 209 -7.16 -22.53 -6.43
CA GLU A 209 -7.12 -24.00 -6.61
C GLU A 209 -6.27 -24.45 -7.81
N PHE A 210 -6.01 -23.55 -8.75
CA PHE A 210 -5.21 -23.82 -9.96
C PHE A 210 -3.74 -23.37 -9.79
N PHE A 211 -3.33 -22.97 -8.59
CA PHE A 211 -1.97 -22.57 -8.31
C PHE A 211 -1.00 -23.73 -8.51
N LYS A 212 0.05 -23.47 -9.27
CA LYS A 212 1.12 -24.43 -9.58
C LYS A 212 2.43 -23.94 -8.98
N PRO A 213 2.88 -24.43 -7.82
CA PRO A 213 4.08 -23.90 -7.14
C PRO A 213 5.33 -23.97 -8.01
N GLU A 214 5.41 -24.97 -8.90
CA GLU A 214 6.49 -25.16 -9.86
C GLU A 214 6.49 -24.13 -11.01
N LYS A 215 5.37 -23.46 -11.26
CA LYS A 215 5.21 -22.46 -12.33
C LYS A 215 5.28 -21.04 -11.76
N ARG A 216 6.41 -20.62 -11.21
CA ARG A 216 6.63 -19.18 -10.99
C ARG A 216 6.73 -18.48 -12.34
N ARG A 217 5.59 -18.02 -12.87
CA ARG A 217 5.58 -17.03 -13.94
C ARG A 217 5.88 -15.70 -13.29
N ILE A 218 7.06 -15.17 -13.56
CA ILE A 218 7.36 -13.75 -13.40
C ILE A 218 6.21 -13.03 -14.13
N ALA A 219 5.36 -12.32 -13.39
CA ALA A 219 4.26 -11.58 -13.99
C ALA A 219 4.88 -10.51 -14.91
N ALA A 220 4.70 -10.67 -16.22
CA ALA A 220 5.30 -9.80 -17.24
C ALA A 220 6.85 -9.76 -17.20
N SER A 221 7.47 -9.18 -18.23
CA SER A 221 8.91 -8.93 -18.26
C SER A 221 9.37 -8.36 -16.91
N PRO A 222 10.54 -8.73 -16.38
CA PRO A 222 10.99 -8.18 -15.11
C PRO A 222 11.01 -6.67 -15.26
N VAL A 223 10.09 -5.98 -14.58
CA VAL A 223 10.37 -4.60 -14.20
C VAL A 223 11.61 -4.75 -13.34
N THR A 224 12.76 -4.35 -13.88
CA THR A 224 14.02 -4.27 -13.15
C THR A 224 13.84 -3.22 -12.08
N ARG A 225 13.26 -3.61 -10.94
CA ARG A 225 13.30 -2.85 -9.71
C ARG A 225 14.21 -3.60 -8.74
N PRO A 226 15.33 -2.99 -8.33
CA PRO A 226 16.26 -3.65 -7.43
C PRO A 226 15.66 -3.75 -6.02
N VAL A 227 15.71 -4.97 -5.50
CA VAL A 227 15.75 -5.37 -4.07
C VAL A 227 14.57 -4.94 -3.18
N ARG A 228 13.73 -5.94 -2.85
CA ARG A 228 12.52 -5.89 -2.01
C ARG A 228 12.70 -5.71 -0.50
N ARG A 229 13.92 -5.51 0.01
CA ARG A 229 14.14 -5.33 1.45
C ARG A 229 15.23 -4.30 1.68
N VAL A 230 14.88 -3.17 2.26
CA VAL A 230 15.83 -2.14 2.67
C VAL A 230 16.14 -2.32 4.17
N ARG A 231 17.40 -2.54 4.53
CA ARG A 231 17.87 -2.52 5.91
C ARG A 231 18.32 -1.10 6.27
N VAL A 232 17.72 -0.55 7.31
CA VAL A 232 18.05 0.78 7.84
C VAL A 232 18.65 0.62 9.23
N CYS A 233 19.83 1.21 9.44
CA CYS A 233 20.46 1.35 10.75
C CYS A 233 20.12 2.74 11.30
N ALA A 234 19.32 2.81 12.37
CA ALA A 234 19.12 4.06 13.10
C ALA A 234 20.19 4.15 14.20
N ALA A 235 21.11 5.11 14.09
CA ALA A 235 22.20 5.25 15.04
C ALA A 235 21.71 5.84 16.36
N GLN A 236 21.84 5.08 17.45
CA GLN A 236 21.71 5.62 18.80
C GLN A 236 22.99 6.38 19.17
N TYR A 237 23.04 7.62 18.72
CA TYR A 237 24.22 8.47 18.83
C TYR A 237 24.24 9.20 20.18
N LEU A 238 25.27 8.99 20.99
CA LEU A 238 25.42 9.68 22.28
C LEU A 238 26.21 10.98 22.11
N MET A 239 25.55 12.12 22.35
CA MET A 239 26.22 13.43 22.31
C MET A 239 27.20 13.59 23.48
N ARG A 240 28.49 13.66 23.14
CA ARG A 240 29.61 13.93 24.07
C ARG A 240 30.46 15.10 23.55
N PRO A 241 31.08 15.90 24.43
CA PRO A 241 32.04 16.91 24.02
C PRO A 241 33.20 16.29 23.22
N MET A 242 33.63 16.95 22.16
CA MET A 242 34.72 16.51 21.30
C MET A 242 35.74 17.63 21.17
N LYS A 243 37.03 17.28 21.09
CA LYS A 243 38.12 18.27 21.03
C LYS A 243 38.60 18.53 19.61
N THR A 244 38.41 17.56 18.71
CA THR A 244 38.95 17.64 17.36
C THR A 244 38.00 17.06 16.32
N TRP A 245 38.13 17.54 15.08
CA TRP A 245 37.46 16.95 13.92
C TRP A 245 37.76 15.45 13.75
N LYS A 246 38.97 15.01 14.10
CA LYS A 246 39.39 13.61 13.96
C LYS A 246 38.58 12.70 14.89
N GLU A 247 38.28 13.17 16.11
CA GLU A 247 37.42 12.44 17.03
C GLU A 247 35.99 12.35 16.48
N PHE A 248 35.45 13.45 15.95
CA PHE A 248 34.12 13.48 15.32
C PHE A 248 34.01 12.49 14.16
N LYS A 249 34.97 12.51 13.23
CA LYS A 249 35.03 11.56 12.11
C LYS A 249 35.03 10.11 12.62
N ARG A 250 35.83 9.81 13.64
CA ARG A 250 35.95 8.46 14.21
C ARG A 250 34.62 7.98 14.83
N SER A 251 33.84 8.87 15.44
CA SER A 251 32.51 8.53 15.93
C SER A 251 31.54 8.17 14.80
N VAL A 252 31.53 8.94 13.71
CA VAL A 252 30.70 8.64 12.53
C VAL A 252 31.15 7.32 11.88
N GLU A 253 32.45 7.13 11.70
CA GLU A 253 33.04 5.93 11.10
C GLU A 253 32.71 4.64 11.87
N PHE A 254 32.62 4.71 13.20
CA PHE A 254 32.14 3.61 14.03
C PHE A 254 30.73 3.15 13.65
N PHE A 255 29.79 4.10 13.48
CA PHE A 255 28.42 3.77 13.09
C PHE A 255 28.32 3.29 11.64
N VAL A 256 29.11 3.86 10.72
CA VAL A 256 29.20 3.40 9.33
C VAL A 256 29.69 1.95 9.28
N THR A 257 30.77 1.64 9.99
CA THR A 257 31.35 0.30 10.05
C THR A 257 30.37 -0.70 10.70
N THR A 258 29.64 -0.26 11.72
CA THR A 258 28.61 -1.09 12.36
C THR A 258 27.47 -1.37 11.38
N ALA A 259 26.94 -0.36 10.69
CA ALA A 259 25.86 -0.52 9.71
C ALA A 259 26.27 -1.45 8.56
N ASP A 260 27.50 -1.33 8.07
CA ASP A 260 28.09 -2.21 7.05
C ASP A 260 28.21 -3.66 7.54
N ALA A 261 28.68 -3.87 8.78
CA ALA A 261 28.76 -5.20 9.39
C ALA A 261 27.40 -5.91 9.53
N TYR A 262 26.30 -5.16 9.67
CA TYR A 262 24.94 -5.69 9.67
C TYR A 262 24.29 -5.75 8.28
N HIS A 263 25.05 -5.45 7.20
CA HIS A 263 24.58 -5.38 5.82
C HIS A 263 23.37 -4.46 5.66
N CYS A 264 23.43 -3.27 6.29
CA CYS A 264 22.44 -2.23 6.09
C CYS A 264 22.65 -1.53 4.74
N HIS A 265 21.58 -0.96 4.18
CA HIS A 265 21.64 -0.11 2.99
C HIS A 265 21.67 1.37 3.37
N PHE A 266 21.00 1.76 4.46
CA PHE A 266 20.96 3.12 4.96
C PHE A 266 21.47 3.21 6.40
N LEU A 267 22.21 4.26 6.71
CA LEU A 267 22.51 4.71 8.07
C LEU A 267 21.84 6.06 8.29
N LEU A 268 21.00 6.13 9.32
CA LEU A 268 20.35 7.36 9.77
C LEU A 268 21.02 7.86 11.04
N LEU A 269 21.66 9.03 10.95
CA LEU A 269 22.22 9.76 12.08
C LEU A 269 21.17 10.71 12.67
N PRO A 270 21.22 11.03 13.99
CA PRO A 270 20.28 11.98 14.58
C PRO A 270 20.46 13.40 14.04
N GLU A 271 19.36 14.11 13.81
CA GLU A 271 19.31 15.44 13.18
C GLU A 271 20.33 16.46 13.73
N LEU A 272 20.61 16.44 15.04
CA LEU A 272 21.47 17.42 15.70
C LEU A 272 22.89 16.90 16.02
N PHE A 273 23.31 15.76 15.46
CA PHE A 273 24.62 15.17 15.80
C PHE A 273 25.81 16.09 15.48
N THR A 274 25.70 16.96 14.47
CA THR A 274 26.71 17.97 14.09
C THR A 274 26.91 19.04 15.17
N ALA A 275 25.95 19.25 16.06
CA ALA A 275 26.06 20.23 17.15
C ALA A 275 27.24 19.93 18.09
N GLN A 276 27.73 18.68 18.14
CA GLN A 276 28.94 18.34 18.90
C GLN A 276 30.18 19.11 18.43
N LEU A 277 30.25 19.51 17.15
CA LEU A 277 31.37 20.28 16.61
C LEU A 277 31.47 21.67 17.25
N LEU A 278 30.39 22.19 17.81
CA LEU A 278 30.42 23.43 18.61
C LEU A 278 31.38 23.29 19.81
N SER A 279 31.56 22.07 20.36
CA SER A 279 32.51 21.81 21.46
C SER A 279 33.98 21.97 21.05
N THR A 280 34.27 22.00 19.74
CA THR A 280 35.61 22.22 19.21
C THR A 280 35.93 23.71 19.01
N MET A 281 34.93 24.58 19.20
CA MET A 281 35.04 26.02 18.98
C MET A 281 35.41 26.75 20.29
N PRO A 282 36.03 27.93 20.22
CA PRO A 282 36.34 28.73 21.40
C PRO A 282 35.07 29.13 22.17
N GLN A 283 35.13 29.05 23.50
CA GLN A 283 33.98 29.35 24.37
C GLN A 283 33.63 30.84 24.41
N GLU A 284 34.55 31.73 24.00
CA GLU A 284 34.30 33.17 23.98
C GLU A 284 33.46 33.61 22.77
N TRP A 285 33.18 32.71 21.83
CA TRP A 285 32.36 33.03 20.66
C TRP A 285 30.89 33.15 21.03
N ASP A 286 30.23 34.16 20.47
CA ASP A 286 28.77 34.25 20.55
C ASP A 286 28.09 33.14 19.72
N ALA A 287 26.83 32.85 20.04
CA ALA A 287 26.07 31.79 19.39
C ALA A 287 25.95 31.99 17.87
N ARG A 288 25.87 33.24 17.40
CA ARG A 288 25.75 33.56 15.98
C ARG A 288 27.02 33.20 15.23
N ARG A 289 28.19 33.56 15.77
CA ARG A 289 29.50 33.25 15.20
C ARG A 289 29.75 31.76 15.18
N ALA A 290 29.45 31.05 16.27
CA ALA A 290 29.59 29.60 16.34
C ALA A 290 28.67 28.88 15.33
N ALA A 291 27.43 29.34 15.15
CA ALA A 291 26.51 28.80 14.15
C ALA A 291 27.00 29.02 12.72
N LEU A 292 27.55 30.21 12.41
CA LEU A 292 28.13 30.50 11.10
C LEU A 292 29.35 29.64 10.80
N GLU A 293 30.23 29.44 11.79
CA GLU A 293 31.38 28.54 11.63
C GLU A 293 30.93 27.09 11.43
N LEU A 294 29.92 26.63 12.17
CA LEU A 294 29.38 25.29 11.99
C LEU A 294 28.79 25.11 10.59
N ALA A 295 28.05 26.10 10.10
CA ALA A 295 27.49 26.09 8.74
C ALA A 295 28.60 26.06 7.68
N ALA A 296 29.72 26.75 7.90
CA ALA A 296 30.87 26.74 7.00
C ALA A 296 31.57 25.37 6.90
N MET A 297 31.31 24.44 7.84
CA MET A 297 31.83 23.07 7.80
C MET A 297 31.02 22.11 6.89
N ALA A 298 29.92 22.57 6.28
CA ALA A 298 29.01 21.72 5.50
C ALA A 298 29.73 20.93 4.39
N ASP A 299 30.56 21.58 3.58
CA ASP A 299 31.29 20.90 2.49
C ASP A 299 32.22 19.81 3.02
N ARG A 300 32.90 20.08 4.14
CA ARG A 300 33.79 19.13 4.80
C ARG A 300 33.03 17.91 5.34
N LEU A 301 31.81 18.10 5.85
CA LEU A 301 30.92 17.03 6.29
C LEU A 301 30.44 16.18 5.10
N ILE A 302 29.99 16.85 4.03
CA ILE A 302 29.53 16.20 2.80
C ILE A 302 30.64 15.34 2.18
N ASP A 303 31.86 15.85 2.10
CA ASP A 303 32.99 15.11 1.53
C ASP A 303 33.37 13.90 2.40
N MET A 304 33.33 14.05 3.74
CA MET A 304 33.53 12.94 4.65
C MET A 304 32.45 11.86 4.46
N PHE A 305 31.17 12.25 4.35
CA PHE A 305 30.06 11.33 4.12
C PHE A 305 30.16 10.63 2.77
N ARG A 306 30.49 11.36 1.69
CA ARG A 306 30.70 10.76 0.36
C ARG A 306 31.80 9.70 0.39
N GLY A 307 32.94 9.99 1.03
CA GLY A 307 34.04 9.04 1.16
C GLY A 307 33.63 7.77 1.90
N LEU A 308 32.97 7.92 3.05
CA LEU A 308 32.48 6.78 3.85
C LEU A 308 31.39 5.98 3.11
N ALA A 309 30.45 6.66 2.46
CA ALA A 309 29.37 6.05 1.69
C ALA A 309 29.91 5.21 0.52
N GLN A 310 30.90 5.72 -0.22
CA GLN A 310 31.54 5.01 -1.32
C GLN A 310 32.35 3.80 -0.84
N GLN A 311 33.11 3.98 0.24
CA GLN A 311 33.95 2.91 0.80
C GLN A 311 33.13 1.71 1.29
N HIS A 312 31.97 1.97 1.93
CA HIS A 312 31.12 0.94 2.53
C HIS A 312 29.87 0.60 1.71
N SER A 313 29.72 1.17 0.50
CA SER A 313 28.52 0.99 -0.35
C SER A 313 27.21 1.23 0.42
N LEU A 314 27.16 2.32 1.20
CA LEU A 314 26.08 2.65 2.15
C LEU A 314 25.51 4.04 1.86
N TYR A 315 24.20 4.24 2.01
CA TYR A 315 23.59 5.57 1.99
C TYR A 315 23.59 6.16 3.41
N ILE A 316 24.26 7.31 3.60
CA ILE A 316 24.34 8.00 4.90
C ILE A 316 23.38 9.19 4.88
N ILE A 317 22.51 9.26 5.87
CA ILE A 317 21.55 10.35 6.10
C ILE A 317 21.90 11.00 7.45
N GLY A 318 22.17 12.31 7.44
CA GLY A 318 22.52 13.09 8.63
C GLY A 318 22.55 14.58 8.32
#